data_AF-A0A9P9F8P6-F1
#
_entry.id   AF-A0A9P9F8P6-F1
#
_cell.length_a   1.000
_cell.length_b   1.000
_cell.length_c   1.000
_cell.angle_alpha   90.00
_cell.angle_beta   90.00
_cell.angle_gamma   90.00
#
_symmetry.space_group_name_H-M   'P 1'
#
loop_
_entity.id
_entity.type
_entity.pdbx_description
1 polymer ?
#
loop_
_entity_poly.entity_id
_entity_poly.type
_entity_poly.pdbx_seq_one_letter_code
_entity_poly.pdbx_strand_id
1 'polypeptide(L)'
;MASFLRTLSLSVRSLRPSNALGAFATRSPASIMGAVPSIFANTNVAAAPTALMQQTRGMKVHSSVKKRCEHCKVVRRKAGKRHNGYLYIICKANPRHKQRQS
;
A
#
# COMPACT_ATOMS: atom_id res chain seq x y z
N MET A 1 -18.36 -31.60 53.50
CA MET A 1 -16.99 -32.16 53.42
C MET A 1 -16.87 -32.75 52.02
N ALA A 2 -16.05 -32.30 51.06
CA ALA A 2 -14.84 -31.51 51.10
C ALA A 2 -14.74 -30.61 49.85
N SER A 3 -14.04 -29.52 50.02
CA SER A 3 -13.79 -28.43 49.08
C SER A 3 -12.65 -28.79 48.13
N PHE A 4 -12.87 -28.78 46.82
CA PHE A 4 -11.78 -28.90 45.83
C PHE A 4 -11.53 -27.53 45.18
N LEU A 5 -10.73 -26.72 45.86
CA LEU A 5 -10.19 -25.46 45.33
C LEU A 5 -9.13 -25.77 44.27
N ARG A 6 -9.45 -25.59 42.98
CA ARG A 6 -8.46 -25.62 41.91
C ARG A 6 -7.78 -24.25 41.81
N THR A 7 -6.49 -24.25 42.14
CA THR A 7 -5.57 -23.12 42.09
C THR A 7 -5.36 -22.61 40.66
N LEU A 8 -5.56 -21.31 40.48
CA LEU A 8 -5.24 -20.56 39.26
C LEU A 8 -3.73 -20.32 39.19
N SER A 9 -3.04 -20.83 38.16
CA SER A 9 -1.64 -20.51 37.89
C SER A 9 -1.54 -19.34 36.90
N LEU A 10 -1.10 -18.17 37.37
CA LEU A 10 -0.77 -17.01 36.52
C LEU A 10 0.64 -17.16 35.96
N SER A 11 0.79 -17.32 34.65
CA SER A 11 2.08 -17.20 33.96
C SER A 11 2.37 -15.73 33.64
N VAL A 12 3.46 -15.22 34.22
CA VAL A 12 3.96 -13.85 34.07
C VAL A 12 4.46 -13.59 32.64
N ARG A 13 4.02 -12.47 32.06
CA ARG A 13 4.51 -11.87 30.82
C ARG A 13 5.96 -11.39 30.98
N SER A 14 6.85 -11.84 30.12
CA SER A 14 8.11 -11.14 29.82
C SER A 14 7.93 -10.26 28.58
N LEU A 15 7.92 -8.94 28.76
CA LEU A 15 8.04 -7.97 27.67
C LEU A 15 9.50 -7.93 27.20
N ARG A 16 9.73 -7.99 25.89
CA ARG A 16 10.99 -7.59 25.25
C ARG A 16 10.72 -6.45 24.27
N PRO A 17 11.15 -5.21 24.58
CA PRO A 17 11.32 -4.18 23.58
C PRO A 17 12.80 -4.07 23.20
N SER A 18 13.10 -4.00 21.91
CA SER A 18 14.36 -3.45 21.42
C SER A 18 14.12 -2.86 20.04
N ASN A 19 13.63 -1.62 20.04
CA ASN A 19 13.64 -0.76 18.86
C ASN A 19 15.10 -0.33 18.64
N ALA A 20 15.75 -0.89 17.63
CA ALA A 20 17.04 -0.38 17.15
C ALA A 20 16.76 0.83 16.25
N LEU A 21 17.03 2.02 16.79
CA LEU A 21 17.10 3.29 16.09
C LEU A 21 18.31 3.24 15.14
N GLY A 22 18.05 3.03 13.84
CA GLY A 22 19.04 3.20 12.79
C GLY A 22 19.18 4.69 12.44
N ALA A 23 20.39 5.20 12.59
CA ALA A 23 20.79 6.59 12.59
C ALA A 23 20.43 7.40 11.32
N PHE A 24 19.97 8.63 11.54
CA PHE A 24 19.96 9.71 10.57
C PHE A 24 21.39 10.20 10.36
N ALA A 25 22.08 9.70 9.34
CA ALA A 25 23.34 10.29 8.87
C ALA A 25 23.04 11.41 7.86
N THR A 26 23.07 12.63 8.39
CA THR A 26 23.62 13.86 7.81
C THR A 26 23.97 13.90 6.32
N ARG A 27 23.24 14.77 5.61
CA ARG A 27 23.72 15.81 4.67
C ARG A 27 25.13 15.61 4.09
N SER A 28 25.22 15.53 2.77
CA SER A 28 26.33 16.15 2.02
C SER A 28 25.77 16.96 0.85
N PRO A 29 26.18 18.23 0.71
CA PRO A 29 25.67 19.15 -0.30
C PRO A 29 26.41 19.00 -1.64
N ALA A 30 25.69 19.39 -2.67
CA ALA A 30 26.11 19.83 -4.00
C ALA A 30 27.61 19.91 -4.32
N SER A 31 27.99 19.26 -5.42
CA SER A 31 29.08 19.65 -6.32
C SER A 31 28.45 19.54 -7.72
N ILE A 32 27.92 20.62 -8.30
CA ILE A 32 28.60 21.64 -9.13
C ILE A 32 29.52 21.00 -10.19
N MET A 33 29.23 21.37 -11.46
CA MET A 33 29.94 21.07 -12.72
C MET A 33 29.41 19.90 -13.55
N GLY A 34 28.21 20.08 -14.09
CA GLY A 34 27.80 19.42 -15.33
C GLY A 34 28.04 20.38 -16.49
N ALA A 35 29.05 20.08 -17.31
CA ALA A 35 29.38 20.78 -18.53
C ALA A 35 28.19 20.84 -19.49
N VAL A 36 27.97 22.00 -20.10
CA VAL A 36 27.18 22.17 -21.31
C VAL A 36 27.94 21.57 -22.48
N PRO A 37 27.30 20.73 -23.31
CA PRO A 37 27.61 20.76 -24.72
C PRO A 37 26.35 20.96 -25.57
N SER A 38 26.50 21.97 -26.42
CA SER A 38 26.06 22.03 -27.81
C SER A 38 24.57 21.85 -28.12
N ILE A 39 23.98 23.00 -28.39
CA ILE A 39 22.98 23.24 -29.41
C ILE A 39 23.42 22.56 -30.74
N PHE A 40 22.44 22.12 -31.54
CA PHE A 40 22.52 21.54 -32.90
C PHE A 40 22.69 20.02 -33.04
N ALA A 41 21.55 19.34 -33.29
CA ALA A 41 21.39 18.44 -34.43
C ALA A 41 19.90 18.10 -34.61
N ASN A 42 19.27 18.75 -35.59
CA ASN A 42 17.97 18.38 -36.13
C ASN A 42 18.11 17.01 -36.81
N THR A 43 17.66 15.94 -36.16
CA THR A 43 17.48 14.64 -36.79
C THR A 43 15.98 14.41 -36.93
N ASN A 44 15.54 14.21 -38.17
CA ASN A 44 14.20 13.69 -38.48
C ASN A 44 14.08 12.31 -37.83
N VAL A 45 13.61 12.26 -36.58
CA VAL A 45 13.26 11.02 -35.91
C VAL A 45 11.94 10.58 -36.52
N ALA A 46 12.01 9.56 -37.37
CA ALA A 46 10.85 8.81 -37.84
C ALA A 46 9.91 8.59 -36.66
N ALA A 47 8.66 9.04 -36.80
CA ALA A 47 7.64 8.97 -35.77
C ALA A 47 7.47 7.51 -35.35
N ALA A 48 8.16 7.12 -34.28
CA ALA A 48 7.92 5.88 -33.59
C ALA A 48 6.44 5.88 -33.16
N PRO A 49 5.70 4.78 -33.32
CA PRO A 49 4.36 4.70 -32.78
C PRO A 49 4.47 4.95 -31.28
N THR A 50 3.96 6.10 -30.85
CA THR A 50 3.78 6.43 -29.44
C THR A 50 2.78 5.42 -28.91
N ALA A 51 3.28 4.29 -28.42
CA ALA A 51 2.51 3.32 -27.70
C ALA A 51 1.87 4.06 -26.53
N LEU A 52 0.57 4.36 -26.66
CA LEU A 52 -0.23 4.97 -25.62
C LEU A 52 -0.23 4.02 -24.43
N MET A 53 0.73 4.22 -23.52
CA MET A 53 0.80 3.55 -22.23
C MET A 53 -0.45 3.94 -21.44
N GLN A 54 -1.52 3.16 -21.60
CA GLN A 54 -2.76 3.32 -20.87
C GLN A 54 -2.44 3.21 -19.37
N GLN A 55 -2.47 4.34 -18.67
CA GLN A 55 -2.20 4.36 -17.24
C GLN A 55 -3.25 3.51 -16.51
N THR A 56 -2.83 2.34 -16.02
CA THR A 56 -3.70 1.45 -15.26
C THR A 56 -3.95 2.09 -13.90
N ARG A 57 -5.05 2.84 -13.79
CA ARG A 57 -5.46 3.50 -12.55
C ARG A 57 -5.63 2.46 -11.44
N GLY A 58 -4.89 2.63 -10.34
CA GLY A 58 -4.92 1.75 -9.17
C GLY A 58 -6.21 1.82 -8.35
N MET A 59 -6.19 1.22 -7.16
CA MET A 59 -7.33 1.11 -6.24
C MET A 59 -7.47 2.36 -5.36
N LYS A 60 -8.69 2.91 -5.20
CA LYS A 60 -8.92 4.13 -4.41
C LYS A 60 -9.38 3.82 -2.98
N VAL A 61 -8.80 4.48 -1.97
CA VAL A 61 -9.21 4.32 -0.57
C VAL A 61 -10.28 5.35 -0.20
N HIS A 62 -11.35 4.92 0.45
CA HIS A 62 -12.46 5.74 0.93
C HIS A 62 -12.89 5.31 2.33
N SER A 63 -13.44 6.23 3.13
CA SER A 63 -13.99 5.89 4.46
C SER A 63 -15.25 5.03 4.40
N SER A 64 -16.09 5.27 3.39
CA SER A 64 -17.27 4.46 3.07
C SER A 64 -17.21 3.98 1.62
N VAL A 65 -17.59 2.72 1.40
CA VAL A 65 -17.51 2.09 0.08
C VAL A 65 -18.91 1.73 -0.39
N LYS A 66 -19.26 2.15 -1.61
CA LYS A 66 -20.58 1.90 -2.22
C LYS A 66 -20.43 1.31 -3.61
N LYS A 67 -21.32 0.37 -3.97
CA LYS A 67 -21.38 -0.19 -5.33
C LYS A 67 -21.79 0.91 -6.31
N ARG A 68 -21.10 1.00 -7.44
CA ARG A 68 -21.40 1.97 -8.52
C ARG A 68 -22.07 1.33 -9.74
N CYS A 69 -22.09 0.00 -9.78
CA CYS A 69 -22.46 -0.79 -10.94
C CYS A 69 -22.97 -2.17 -10.49
N GLU A 70 -23.64 -2.87 -11.39
CA GLU A 70 -24.18 -4.22 -11.16
C GLU A 70 -23.06 -5.26 -10.98
N HIS A 71 -21.97 -5.12 -11.74
CA HIS A 71 -20.79 -5.97 -11.68
C HIS A 71 -19.91 -5.74 -10.44
N CYS A 72 -20.25 -4.78 -9.60
CA CYS A 72 -19.45 -4.36 -8.46
C CYS A 72 -19.76 -5.28 -7.26
N LYS A 73 -18.76 -6.06 -6.82
CA LYS A 73 -18.90 -7.01 -5.70
C LYS A 73 -18.20 -6.47 -4.45
N VAL A 74 -18.87 -6.62 -3.31
CA VAL A 74 -18.32 -6.28 -1.99
C VAL A 74 -17.65 -7.52 -1.43
N VAL A 75 -16.38 -7.42 -1.06
CA VAL A 75 -15.60 -8.53 -0.52
C VAL A 75 -14.76 -8.07 0.67
N ARG A 76 -14.69 -8.87 1.74
CA ARG A 76 -13.74 -8.65 2.84
C ARG A 76 -12.46 -9.43 2.56
N ARG A 77 -11.31 -8.79 2.70
CA ARG A 77 -9.98 -9.41 2.50
C ARG A 77 -9.04 -8.98 3.62
N LYS A 78 -7.94 -9.72 3.79
CA LYS A 78 -6.95 -9.51 4.86
C LYS A 78 -7.58 -9.58 6.25
N ALA A 79 -8.48 -10.53 6.46
CA ALA A 79 -8.98 -10.86 7.80
C ALA A 79 -7.98 -11.80 8.49
N GLY A 80 -7.87 -11.70 9.80
CA GLY A 80 -7.01 -12.56 10.61
C GLY A 80 -7.58 -12.75 12.02
N LYS A 81 -6.93 -13.57 12.85
CA LYS A 81 -7.42 -13.86 14.21
C LYS A 81 -7.62 -12.61 15.09
N ARG A 82 -6.90 -11.53 14.80
CA ARG A 82 -6.93 -10.28 15.59
C ARG A 82 -7.77 -9.16 14.97
N HIS A 83 -8.21 -9.29 13.71
CA HIS A 83 -8.91 -8.20 13.01
C HIS A 83 -9.84 -8.70 11.89
N ASN A 84 -10.93 -7.97 11.68
CA ASN A 84 -12.01 -8.33 10.74
C ASN A 84 -11.69 -8.04 9.26
N GLY A 85 -10.48 -7.54 8.96
CA GLY A 85 -10.00 -7.19 7.62
C GLY A 85 -10.63 -5.91 7.05
N TYR A 86 -10.31 -5.63 5.79
CA TYR A 86 -10.82 -4.45 5.08
C TYR A 86 -11.91 -4.84 4.09
N LEU A 87 -12.87 -3.93 3.89
CA LEU A 87 -13.91 -4.07 2.88
C LEU A 87 -13.40 -3.52 1.55
N TYR A 88 -13.55 -4.29 0.48
CA TYR A 88 -13.14 -3.93 -0.87
C TYR A 88 -14.34 -3.96 -1.81
N ILE A 89 -14.31 -3.07 -2.79
CA ILE A 89 -15.15 -3.18 -3.98
C ILE A 89 -14.28 -3.62 -5.15
N ILE A 90 -14.64 -4.75 -5.71
CA ILE A 90 -14.03 -5.28 -6.92
C ILE A 90 -15.02 -5.16 -8.08
N CYS A 91 -14.53 -4.82 -9.25
CA CYS A 91 -15.31 -4.80 -10.48
C CYS A 91 -14.44 -5.34 -11.61
N LYS A 92 -15.01 -6.26 -12.40
CA LYS A 92 -14.35 -6.82 -13.59
C LYS A 92 -14.56 -5.91 -14.80
N ALA A 93 -15.76 -5.34 -14.94
CA ALA A 93 -16.14 -4.52 -16.09
C ALA A 93 -15.41 -3.18 -16.15
N ASN A 94 -15.19 -2.52 -15.01
CA ASN A 94 -14.52 -1.21 -14.99
C ASN A 94 -13.54 -1.08 -13.81
N PRO A 95 -12.22 -0.87 -14.07
CA PRO A 95 -11.21 -0.74 -13.02
C PRO A 95 -11.36 0.53 -12.17
N ARG A 96 -12.07 1.57 -12.65
CA ARG A 96 -12.32 2.81 -11.89
C ARG A 96 -13.20 2.60 -10.66
N HIS A 97 -13.93 1.48 -10.58
CA HIS A 97 -14.78 1.17 -9.44
C HIS A 97 -14.03 0.45 -8.30
N LYS A 98 -12.75 0.09 -8.50
CA LYS A 98 -11.94 -0.58 -7.48
C LYS A 98 -11.70 0.35 -6.29
N GLN A 99 -12.22 -0.03 -5.12
CA GLN A 99 -12.12 0.75 -3.89
C GLN A 99 -11.77 -0.11 -2.67
N ARG A 100 -11.20 0.51 -1.64
CA ARG A 100 -10.91 -0.09 -0.32
C ARG A 100 -11.43 0.83 0.79
N GLN A 101 -12.02 0.24 1.82
CA GLN A 101 -12.34 0.94 3.07
C GLN A 101 -11.05 1.22 3.85
N SER A 102 -10.84 2.48 4.24
CA SER A 102 -9.79 2.85 5.21
C SER A 102 -10.04 2.20 6.56
#